data_AF-A0A6B2VET9-F1
#
_entry.id   AF-A0A6B2VET9-F1
#
_cell.length_a   1.000
_cell.length_b   1.000
_cell.length_c   1.000
_cell.angle_alpha   90.00
_cell.angle_beta   90.00
_cell.angle_gamma   90.00
#
_symmetry.space_group_name_H-M   'P 1'
#
loop_
_entity.id
_entity.type
_entity.pdbx_description
1 polymer ?
#
loop_
_entity_poly.entity_id
_entity_poly.type
_entity_poly.pdbx_seq_one_letter_code
_entity_poly.pdbx_strand_id
1 'polypeptide(L)'
;MPRIRHIRLVALAAGLAVLPTALYATTVPASAVTGPTAADGSYAFTARIDIGDGERTCSGALVDPRWVVTAASCFVDNPASGTAPAAGKPAKATKVTVGRTDLTTTAGLVTDVTELVPFQGRDLVMARLAQPATGITPVAFAATPPAAGETLKAVGFGRTNAEWSPLKQHTGSFTVDTAEDGQVSLTGQNGDAICAGDAGGPLIRETNGKAELVGVNSRSWQGGCFGQDPAETRTGALSVRVDDSAVQAWAKEARERLREVIYSADVNGDGWNDLVILGADGTITVRTARSGRIVAGPGMPLYLFNEGVRWSSGWSNFLGQEGKGRLYFADVNGDGKADLIVHSTDGKIAVRTNMGDHWNSGTDWSSGWGNFLGQEGKGRLYFADVNGDGKADLIVHSTDGKIAVRTNMG
;
A
#
# COMPACT_ATOMS: atom_id res chain seq x y z
N MET A 1 -12.90 77.64 87.33
CA MET A 1 -14.27 77.09 87.23
C MET A 1 -14.78 77.34 85.80
N PRO A 2 -15.45 76.43 85.06
CA PRO A 2 -15.78 75.01 85.31
C PRO A 2 -15.43 74.00 84.16
N ARG A 3 -15.35 72.72 84.57
CA ARG A 3 -15.81 71.45 83.93
C ARG A 3 -15.28 70.92 82.58
N ILE A 4 -14.40 69.90 82.68
CA ILE A 4 -14.58 68.46 82.32
C ILE A 4 -15.53 68.09 81.15
N ARG A 5 -14.99 67.36 80.14
CA ARG A 5 -15.34 65.94 79.84
C ARG A 5 -14.40 65.32 78.78
N HIS A 6 -13.88 64.12 79.11
CA HIS A 6 -13.18 63.22 78.20
C HIS A 6 -14.16 62.44 77.32
N ILE A 7 -13.79 62.16 76.06
CA ILE A 7 -14.18 60.95 75.33
C ILE A 7 -12.95 60.44 74.57
N ARG A 8 -12.67 59.13 74.74
CA ARG A 8 -11.61 58.37 74.07
C ARG A 8 -12.04 58.00 72.65
N LEU A 9 -11.10 57.97 71.70
CA LEU A 9 -11.14 57.01 70.60
C LEU A 9 -9.74 56.46 70.34
N VAL A 10 -9.71 55.16 70.11
CA VAL A 10 -8.61 54.21 70.18
C VAL A 10 -8.37 53.66 68.78
N ALA A 11 -7.09 53.36 68.48
CA ALA A 11 -6.61 52.36 67.49
C ALA A 11 -6.86 52.68 66.00
N LEU A 12 -6.06 52.22 65.04
CA LEU A 12 -4.84 51.41 65.01
C LEU A 12 -4.13 51.77 63.69
N ALA A 13 -2.81 51.94 63.70
CA ALA A 13 -2.03 52.06 62.47
C ALA A 13 -1.79 50.65 61.87
N ALA A 14 -2.26 50.43 60.64
CA ALA A 14 -1.94 49.23 59.88
C ALA A 14 -0.84 49.56 58.86
N GLY A 15 0.37 49.02 59.08
CA GLY A 15 1.45 49.04 58.09
C GLY A 15 1.21 47.97 57.02
N LEU A 16 1.23 48.36 55.75
CA LEU A 16 1.31 47.42 54.64
C LEU A 16 2.79 47.09 54.37
N ALA A 17 3.15 45.84 54.65
CA ALA A 17 4.37 45.22 54.15
C ALA A 17 4.16 44.80 52.69
N VAL A 18 5.02 45.30 51.80
CA VAL A 18 5.10 44.85 50.39
C VAL A 18 5.89 43.56 50.37
N LEU A 19 5.22 42.43 50.11
CA LEU A 19 5.86 41.14 49.83
C LEU A 19 6.30 41.09 48.35
N PRO A 20 7.52 40.61 48.04
CA PRO A 20 7.93 40.38 46.66
C PRO A 20 7.18 39.18 46.09
N THR A 21 6.44 39.39 45.01
CA THR A 21 5.88 38.32 44.19
C THR A 21 7.01 37.53 43.56
N ALA A 22 7.30 36.36 44.12
CA ALA A 22 8.10 35.34 43.46
C ALA A 22 7.32 34.84 42.23
N LEU A 23 7.80 35.16 41.03
CA LEU A 23 7.40 34.49 39.81
C LEU A 23 7.87 33.03 39.91
N TYR A 24 6.96 32.14 40.31
CA TYR A 24 7.16 30.71 40.07
C TYR A 24 7.01 30.48 38.57
N ALA A 25 8.14 30.47 37.86
CA ALA A 25 8.21 29.84 36.56
C ALA A 25 8.01 28.34 36.79
N THR A 26 6.76 27.88 36.66
CA THR A 26 6.49 26.45 36.47
C THR A 26 7.09 26.08 35.12
N THR A 27 8.25 25.44 35.14
CA THR A 27 8.77 24.72 33.98
C THR A 27 7.76 23.63 33.64
N VAL A 28 6.90 23.88 32.66
CA VAL A 28 6.07 22.82 32.07
C VAL A 28 7.05 21.84 31.44
N PRO A 29 7.05 20.55 31.81
CA PRO A 29 7.91 19.58 31.15
C PRO A 29 7.54 19.53 29.67
N ALA A 30 8.54 19.70 28.81
CA ALA A 30 8.40 19.62 27.37
C ALA A 30 7.85 18.24 26.99
N SER A 31 6.79 18.21 26.17
CA SER A 31 6.03 17.03 25.84
C SER A 31 6.58 16.36 24.57
N ALA A 32 7.17 15.17 24.70
CA ALA A 32 7.64 14.40 23.53
C ALA A 32 6.55 13.56 22.85
N VAL A 33 6.68 13.22 21.54
CA VAL A 33 5.53 12.96 20.59
C VAL A 33 4.34 12.46 21.35
N THR A 34 3.55 13.49 21.61
CA THR A 34 2.24 13.54 22.23
C THR A 34 1.49 14.65 21.54
N GLY A 35 1.70 14.79 20.23
CA GLY A 35 0.73 15.49 19.43
C GLY A 35 -0.65 14.87 19.71
N PRO A 36 -1.71 15.68 19.62
CA PRO A 36 -3.04 15.26 20.00
C PRO A 36 -3.40 13.96 19.28
N THR A 37 -4.19 13.12 19.95
CA THR A 37 -4.92 12.02 19.30
C THR A 37 -5.45 12.52 17.96
N ALA A 38 -5.14 11.78 16.89
CA ALA A 38 -5.60 12.16 15.56
C ALA A 38 -7.12 12.29 15.57
N ALA A 39 -7.67 13.33 14.94
CA ALA A 39 -9.12 13.49 14.84
C ALA A 39 -9.72 12.25 14.17
N ASP A 40 -10.90 11.81 14.61
CA ASP A 40 -11.51 10.59 14.09
C ASP A 40 -11.64 10.64 12.57
N GLY A 41 -11.16 9.58 11.91
CA GLY A 41 -11.15 9.47 10.45
C GLY A 41 -10.03 10.23 9.73
N SER A 42 -9.17 10.98 10.43
CA SER A 42 -8.00 11.62 9.82
C SER A 42 -6.88 10.60 9.54
N TYR A 43 -6.22 10.76 8.38
CA TYR A 43 -5.13 9.89 7.91
C TYR A 43 -5.48 8.41 7.92
N ALA A 44 -6.70 8.05 7.48
CA ALA A 44 -7.18 6.67 7.45
C ALA A 44 -6.28 5.69 6.65
N PHE A 45 -5.35 6.21 5.83
CA PHE A 45 -4.31 5.44 5.16
C PHE A 45 -3.21 4.94 6.10
N THR A 46 -3.06 5.47 7.31
CA THR A 46 -2.08 4.98 8.29
C THR A 46 -2.50 3.59 8.77
N ALA A 47 -1.56 2.66 8.72
CA ALA A 47 -1.75 1.29 9.08
C ALA A 47 -1.02 0.95 10.39
N ARG A 48 -1.62 0.11 11.22
CA ARG A 48 -0.91 -0.65 12.27
C ARG A 48 -0.54 -2.01 11.71
N ILE A 49 0.73 -2.38 11.85
CA ILE A 49 1.28 -3.65 11.38
C ILE A 49 1.70 -4.46 12.61
N ASP A 50 1.08 -5.61 12.81
CA ASP A 50 1.37 -6.56 13.86
C ASP A 50 2.10 -7.77 13.27
N ILE A 51 3.30 -8.08 13.76
CA ILE A 51 4.20 -9.09 13.22
C ILE A 51 4.49 -10.11 14.31
N GLY A 52 4.28 -11.39 14.00
CA GLY A 52 4.52 -12.51 14.92
C GLY A 52 3.55 -12.54 16.09
N ASP A 53 2.26 -12.25 15.86
CA ASP A 53 1.22 -12.25 16.89
C ASP A 53 1.59 -11.39 18.12
N GLY A 54 1.98 -10.14 17.86
CA GLY A 54 2.33 -9.14 18.88
C GLY A 54 3.82 -9.09 19.25
N GLU A 55 4.69 -9.92 18.67
CA GLU A 55 6.14 -9.85 18.89
C GLU A 55 6.72 -8.49 18.50
N ARG A 56 6.21 -7.89 17.42
CA ARG A 56 6.58 -6.54 16.99
C ARG A 56 5.38 -5.81 16.41
N THR A 57 5.25 -4.54 16.79
CA THR A 57 4.32 -3.62 16.16
C THR A 57 5.12 -2.57 15.40
N CYS A 58 4.68 -2.27 14.18
CA CYS A 58 5.13 -1.16 13.36
C CYS A 58 3.94 -0.37 12.84
N SER A 59 4.21 0.78 12.23
CA SER A 59 3.23 1.56 11.49
C SER A 59 3.48 1.42 9.98
N GLY A 60 2.56 1.90 9.15
CA GLY A 60 2.62 1.81 7.70
C GLY A 60 1.73 2.84 7.01
N ALA A 61 1.86 2.98 5.71
CA ALA A 61 0.98 3.83 4.90
C ALA A 61 0.38 3.05 3.73
N LEU A 62 -0.95 3.05 3.61
CA LEU A 62 -1.67 2.51 2.45
C LEU A 62 -1.44 3.41 1.24
N VAL A 63 -0.87 2.84 0.18
CA VAL A 63 -0.46 3.57 -1.03
C VAL A 63 -1.09 3.02 -2.31
N ASP A 64 -1.80 1.91 -2.18
CA ASP A 64 -2.68 1.28 -3.15
C ASP A 64 -3.70 0.42 -2.37
N PRO A 65 -4.91 0.13 -2.89
CA PRO A 65 -5.87 -0.71 -2.17
C PRO A 65 -5.29 -2.04 -1.65
N ARG A 66 -4.26 -2.61 -2.28
CA ARG A 66 -3.61 -3.85 -1.79
C ARG A 66 -2.21 -3.66 -1.23
N TRP A 67 -1.72 -2.43 -1.06
CA TRP A 67 -0.34 -2.23 -0.65
C TRP A 67 -0.16 -1.18 0.42
N VAL A 68 0.55 -1.59 1.46
CA VAL A 68 1.10 -0.72 2.49
C VAL A 68 2.59 -0.60 2.28
N VAL A 69 3.14 0.61 2.29
CA VAL A 69 4.58 0.85 2.40
C VAL A 69 4.95 1.04 3.87
N THR A 70 6.08 0.49 4.29
CA THR A 70 6.55 0.52 5.67
C THR A 70 8.08 0.29 5.72
N ALA A 71 8.67 0.25 6.92
CA ALA A 71 10.09 0.02 7.11
C ALA A 71 10.44 -1.47 6.92
N ALA A 72 11.48 -1.75 6.16
CA ALA A 72 11.98 -3.11 5.93
C ALA A 72 12.47 -3.77 7.22
N SER A 73 13.06 -2.97 8.11
CA SER A 73 13.59 -3.33 9.42
C SER A 73 12.55 -3.92 10.37
N CYS A 74 11.25 -3.70 10.12
CA CYS A 74 10.15 -4.32 10.86
C CYS A 74 10.13 -5.86 10.69
N PHE A 75 10.59 -6.37 9.54
CA PHE A 75 10.44 -7.77 9.13
C PHE A 75 11.72 -8.61 9.31
N VAL A 76 12.71 -8.08 10.02
CA VAL A 76 13.95 -8.80 10.35
C VAL A 76 14.11 -8.93 11.87
N ASP A 77 14.90 -9.91 12.31
CA ASP A 77 15.07 -10.16 13.75
C ASP A 77 15.76 -9.00 14.46
N ASN A 78 16.81 -8.44 13.82
CA ASN A 78 17.54 -7.26 14.30
C ASN A 78 17.28 -6.05 13.38
N PRO A 79 16.36 -5.13 13.73
CA PRO A 79 16.08 -3.93 12.93
C PRO A 79 17.28 -3.01 12.71
N ALA A 80 18.30 -3.07 13.58
CA ALA A 80 19.49 -2.24 13.49
C ALA A 80 20.58 -2.81 12.57
N SER A 81 20.43 -4.04 12.07
CA SER A 81 21.44 -4.71 11.24
C SER A 81 21.65 -4.06 9.86
N GLY A 82 20.67 -3.29 9.38
CA GLY A 82 20.64 -2.79 8.00
C GLY A 82 20.29 -3.86 6.95
N THR A 83 19.92 -5.08 7.37
CA THR A 83 19.50 -6.14 6.44
C THR A 83 18.06 -5.93 5.98
N ALA A 84 17.81 -6.09 4.69
CA ALA A 84 16.46 -6.18 4.15
C ALA A 84 15.85 -7.58 4.41
N PRO A 85 14.52 -7.70 4.58
CA PRO A 85 13.85 -8.99 4.63
C PRO A 85 13.92 -9.68 3.26
N ALA A 86 13.73 -11.00 3.25
CA ALA A 86 13.57 -11.73 1.99
C ALA A 86 12.31 -11.25 1.25
N ALA A 87 12.39 -11.16 -0.08
CA ALA A 87 11.22 -10.93 -0.92
C ALA A 87 10.30 -12.18 -0.89
N GLY A 88 8.99 -11.95 -1.01
CA GLY A 88 7.99 -13.03 -0.95
C GLY A 88 7.24 -13.04 0.38
N LYS A 89 6.73 -14.20 0.79
CA LYS A 89 5.91 -14.32 2.01
C LYS A 89 6.70 -13.86 3.26
N PRO A 90 6.09 -13.06 4.16
CA PRO A 90 6.71 -12.73 5.45
C PRO A 90 7.12 -13.98 6.23
N ALA A 91 8.29 -13.94 6.88
CA ALA A 91 8.79 -15.05 7.70
C ALA A 91 7.91 -15.33 8.93
N LYS A 92 7.30 -14.28 9.49
CA LYS A 92 6.35 -14.35 10.61
C LYS A 92 4.96 -13.94 10.13
N ALA A 93 3.92 -14.56 10.70
CA ALA A 93 2.54 -14.15 10.44
C ALA A 93 2.40 -12.65 10.70
N THR A 94 1.78 -11.93 9.77
CA THR A 94 1.69 -10.46 9.85
C THR A 94 0.27 -10.03 9.55
N LYS A 95 -0.31 -9.22 10.44
CA LYS A 95 -1.64 -8.60 10.28
C LYS A 95 -1.51 -7.10 10.13
N VAL A 96 -2.31 -6.54 9.24
CA VAL A 96 -2.43 -5.10 9.02
C VAL A 96 -3.83 -4.67 9.40
N THR A 97 -3.92 -3.61 10.22
CA THR A 97 -5.16 -2.87 10.47
C THR A 97 -5.05 -1.50 9.83
N VAL A 98 -6.02 -1.11 9.00
CA VAL A 98 -6.03 0.17 8.28
C VAL A 98 -7.46 0.72 8.14
N GLY A 99 -7.59 2.05 8.02
CA GLY A 99 -8.90 2.70 7.86
C GLY A 99 -9.61 3.06 9.17
N ARG A 100 -8.91 3.05 10.31
CA ARG A 100 -9.45 3.52 11.59
C ARG A 100 -8.37 4.19 12.43
N THR A 101 -8.74 5.25 13.14
CA THR A 101 -7.89 5.98 14.09
C THR A 101 -7.94 5.38 15.49
N ASP A 102 -8.99 4.63 15.84
CA ASP A 102 -9.17 3.96 17.12
C ASP A 102 -9.33 2.46 16.91
N LEU A 103 -8.37 1.69 17.43
CA LEU A 103 -8.27 0.24 17.27
C LEU A 103 -9.30 -0.53 18.09
N THR A 104 -10.04 0.13 18.99
CA THR A 104 -11.20 -0.46 19.67
C THR A 104 -12.43 -0.58 18.77
N THR A 105 -12.45 0.18 17.66
CA THR A 105 -13.54 0.15 16.68
C THR A 105 -13.35 -0.95 15.65
N THR A 106 -14.37 -1.21 14.84
CA THR A 106 -14.37 -2.23 13.78
C THR A 106 -14.29 -1.68 12.35
N ALA A 107 -14.11 -0.36 12.17
CA ALA A 107 -14.18 0.34 10.87
C ALA A 107 -12.96 0.12 9.94
N GLY A 108 -13.12 -0.07 8.63
CA GLY A 108 -11.98 -0.34 7.74
C GLY A 108 -11.57 -1.81 7.73
N LEU A 109 -10.29 -2.13 7.55
CA LEU A 109 -9.84 -3.49 7.21
C LEU A 109 -8.80 -4.03 8.21
N VAL A 110 -8.98 -5.30 8.58
CA VAL A 110 -7.94 -6.13 9.21
C VAL A 110 -7.65 -7.31 8.28
N THR A 111 -6.41 -7.47 7.84
CA THR A 111 -6.06 -8.51 6.86
C THR A 111 -4.61 -8.96 6.98
N ASP A 112 -4.30 -10.15 6.49
CA ASP A 112 -2.94 -10.68 6.53
C ASP A 112 -2.05 -10.05 5.43
N VAL A 113 -0.74 -10.02 5.68
CA VAL A 113 0.26 -9.70 4.65
C VAL A 113 0.67 -10.99 3.94
N THR A 114 0.52 -11.00 2.62
CA THR A 114 0.83 -12.16 1.78
C THR A 114 2.22 -12.06 1.16
N GLU A 115 2.76 -10.86 1.04
CA GLU A 115 4.01 -10.65 0.32
C GLU A 115 4.75 -9.38 0.71
N LEU A 116 6.08 -9.46 0.71
CA LEU A 116 7.02 -8.37 0.91
C LEU A 116 7.81 -8.14 -0.38
N VAL A 117 7.95 -6.87 -0.75
CA VAL A 117 8.85 -6.39 -1.80
C VAL A 117 9.82 -5.43 -1.14
N PRO A 118 11.03 -5.84 -0.77
CA PRO A 118 12.01 -4.92 -0.22
C PRO A 118 12.55 -3.99 -1.32
N PHE A 119 12.77 -2.72 -0.99
CA PHE A 119 13.59 -1.83 -1.81
C PHE A 119 15.07 -2.07 -1.45
N GLN A 120 15.92 -2.25 -2.45
CA GLN A 120 17.34 -2.50 -2.18
C GLN A 120 18.06 -1.23 -1.75
N GLY A 121 18.80 -1.30 -0.64
CA GLY A 121 19.64 -0.20 -0.16
C GLY A 121 18.94 0.86 0.69
N ARG A 122 17.64 0.72 0.99
CA ARG A 122 16.94 1.58 1.97
C ARG A 122 16.03 0.77 2.89
N ASP A 123 15.73 1.33 4.05
CA ASP A 123 14.82 0.74 5.02
C ASP A 123 13.35 0.90 4.58
N LEU A 124 12.98 0.26 3.47
CA LEU A 124 11.69 0.44 2.81
C LEU A 124 11.21 -0.88 2.20
N VAL A 125 9.94 -1.22 2.43
CA VAL A 125 9.31 -2.43 1.90
C VAL A 125 7.84 -2.15 1.56
N MET A 126 7.36 -2.74 0.46
CA MET A 126 5.92 -2.84 0.20
C MET A 126 5.39 -4.17 0.71
N ALA A 127 4.35 -4.10 1.54
CA ALA A 127 3.62 -5.23 2.09
C ALA A 127 2.26 -5.37 1.40
N ARG A 128 2.03 -6.52 0.75
CA ARG A 128 0.77 -6.82 0.07
C ARG A 128 -0.28 -7.34 1.03
N LEU A 129 -1.43 -6.69 1.02
CA LEU A 129 -2.62 -7.10 1.74
C LEU A 129 -3.31 -8.29 1.05
N ALA A 130 -3.74 -9.29 1.84
CA ALA A 130 -4.51 -10.42 1.32
C ALA A 130 -5.85 -9.97 0.72
N GLN A 131 -6.51 -9.00 1.37
CA GLN A 131 -7.73 -8.36 0.91
C GLN A 131 -7.49 -6.88 0.56
N PRO A 132 -8.13 -6.35 -0.49
CA PRO A 132 -8.04 -4.93 -0.80
C PRO A 132 -8.77 -4.09 0.26
N ALA A 133 -8.13 -3.02 0.70
CA ALA A 133 -8.66 -1.95 1.55
C ALA A 133 -9.63 -1.05 0.78
N THR A 134 -10.74 -1.62 0.29
CA THR A 134 -11.77 -0.88 -0.43
C THR A 134 -12.42 0.19 0.45
N GLY A 135 -12.63 1.39 -0.09
CA GLY A 135 -13.26 2.49 0.65
C GLY A 135 -12.30 3.32 1.51
N ILE A 136 -11.01 2.97 1.55
CA ILE A 136 -9.97 3.76 2.21
C ILE A 136 -9.12 4.40 1.11
N THR A 137 -9.01 5.74 1.12
CA THR A 137 -8.22 6.46 0.12
C THR A 137 -6.74 6.30 0.44
N PRO A 138 -5.92 5.70 -0.45
CA PRO A 138 -4.48 5.60 -0.26
C PRO A 138 -3.81 6.98 -0.32
N VAL A 139 -2.69 7.14 0.38
CA VAL A 139 -1.86 8.36 0.28
C VAL A 139 -0.99 8.30 -0.97
N ALA A 140 -0.94 9.41 -1.70
CA ALA A 140 -0.06 9.55 -2.86
C ALA A 140 1.39 9.80 -2.39
N PHE A 141 2.37 9.27 -3.13
CA PHE A 141 3.77 9.63 -2.89
C PHE A 141 3.97 11.09 -3.31
N ALA A 142 4.74 11.84 -2.52
CA ALA A 142 5.18 13.16 -2.91
C ALA A 142 6.03 13.08 -4.19
N ALA A 143 5.85 14.05 -5.09
CA ALA A 143 6.65 14.16 -6.31
C ALA A 143 7.88 15.07 -6.15
N THR A 144 7.96 15.80 -5.03
CA THR A 144 9.02 16.77 -4.76
C THR A 144 9.71 16.48 -3.43
N PRO A 145 11.05 16.64 -3.38
CA PRO A 145 11.83 16.44 -2.16
C PRO A 145 11.38 17.40 -1.05
N PRO A 146 11.51 17.02 0.22
CA PRO A 146 11.33 17.96 1.32
C PRO A 146 12.44 19.00 1.38
N ALA A 147 12.08 20.23 1.77
CA ALA A 147 13.02 21.33 1.92
C ALA A 147 13.48 21.47 3.39
N ALA A 148 14.73 21.87 3.61
CA ALA A 148 15.20 22.22 4.95
C ALA A 148 14.32 23.33 5.56
N GLY A 149 13.94 23.17 6.82
CA GLY A 149 13.02 24.05 7.54
C GLY A 149 11.53 23.78 7.28
N GLU A 150 11.18 22.89 6.32
CA GLU A 150 9.80 22.47 6.11
C GLU A 150 9.25 21.76 7.37
N THR A 151 7.99 22.03 7.72
CA THR A 151 7.30 21.28 8.77
C THR A 151 6.52 20.12 8.15
N LEU A 152 6.87 18.91 8.56
CA LEU A 152 6.21 17.67 8.19
C LEU A 152 5.52 17.05 9.40
N LYS A 153 4.57 16.14 9.15
CA LYS A 153 3.83 15.46 10.21
C LYS A 153 4.09 13.96 10.14
N ALA A 154 4.54 13.36 11.24
CA ALA A 154 4.56 11.92 11.39
C ALA A 154 3.22 11.45 11.95
N VAL A 155 2.72 10.31 11.48
CA VAL A 155 1.48 9.69 11.97
C VAL A 155 1.75 8.22 12.26
N GLY A 156 1.26 7.71 13.40
CA GLY A 156 1.58 6.34 13.81
C GLY A 156 0.74 5.79 14.95
N PHE A 157 1.05 4.54 15.29
CA PHE A 157 0.50 3.76 16.39
C PHE A 157 1.60 3.28 17.37
N GLY A 158 2.80 3.87 17.30
CA GLY A 158 3.87 3.62 18.24
C GLY A 158 3.56 4.10 19.65
N ARG A 159 4.50 3.88 20.56
CA ARG A 159 4.35 4.32 21.95
C ARG A 159 4.28 5.84 22.02
N THR A 160 3.57 6.38 23.01
CA THR A 160 3.62 7.82 23.30
C THR A 160 4.59 8.08 24.45
N ASN A 161 4.61 9.30 25.03
CA ASN A 161 5.33 9.56 26.27
C ASN A 161 4.69 8.92 27.52
N ALA A 162 3.42 8.50 27.44
CA ALA A 162 2.62 8.07 28.57
C ALA A 162 2.11 6.63 28.43
N GLU A 163 2.06 6.08 27.22
CA GLU A 163 1.45 4.79 26.93
C GLU A 163 2.36 3.90 26.09
N TRP A 164 2.55 2.66 26.54
CA TRP A 164 3.42 1.67 25.87
C TRP A 164 2.86 1.13 24.55
N SER A 165 1.54 1.12 24.36
CA SER A 165 0.88 0.58 23.17
C SER A 165 -0.50 1.23 23.02
N PRO A 166 -0.54 2.47 22.51
CA PRO A 166 -1.79 3.18 22.36
C PRO A 166 -2.73 2.47 21.40
N LEU A 167 -4.01 2.48 21.77
CA LEU A 167 -5.08 2.01 20.90
C LEU A 167 -5.52 3.07 19.89
N LYS A 168 -5.04 4.32 20.04
CA LYS A 168 -5.36 5.43 19.15
C LYS A 168 -4.15 5.90 18.36
N GLN A 169 -4.41 6.26 17.11
CA GLN A 169 -3.46 6.93 16.25
C GLN A 169 -3.12 8.31 16.82
N HIS A 170 -1.85 8.66 16.74
CA HIS A 170 -1.35 9.97 17.15
C HIS A 170 -0.48 10.57 16.05
N THR A 171 -0.17 11.85 16.24
CA THR A 171 0.62 12.63 15.29
C THR A 171 1.75 13.35 16.00
N GLY A 172 2.77 13.75 15.24
CA GLY A 172 3.86 14.61 15.71
C GLY A 172 4.32 15.54 14.60
N SER A 173 4.73 16.75 14.94
CA SER A 173 5.26 17.75 14.01
C SER A 173 6.78 17.78 14.05
N PHE A 174 7.39 17.79 12.87
CA PHE A 174 8.83 17.69 12.71
C PHE A 174 9.33 18.74 11.74
N THR A 175 10.43 19.40 12.09
CA THR A 175 11.17 20.26 11.19
C THR A 175 12.16 19.41 10.40
N VAL A 176 12.21 19.59 9.08
CA VAL A 176 13.22 18.98 8.22
C VAL A 176 14.57 19.67 8.45
N ASP A 177 15.57 18.90 8.85
CA ASP A 177 16.94 19.38 8.99
C ASP A 177 17.66 19.30 7.64
N THR A 178 17.76 18.08 7.09
CA THR A 178 18.39 17.80 5.79
C THR A 178 17.62 16.71 5.03
N ALA A 179 17.75 16.73 3.70
CA ALA A 179 17.12 15.77 2.81
C ALA A 179 18.12 15.31 1.73
N GLU A 180 18.86 14.25 2.03
CA GLU A 180 19.99 13.77 1.23
C GLU A 180 20.08 12.24 1.27
N ASP A 181 20.74 11.64 0.27
CA ASP A 181 21.00 10.20 0.20
C ASP A 181 19.78 9.28 0.44
N GLY A 182 18.61 9.70 -0.05
CA GLY A 182 17.37 8.93 0.11
C GLY A 182 16.79 8.94 1.52
N GLN A 183 17.28 9.83 2.38
CA GLN A 183 16.83 10.02 3.75
C GLN A 183 16.42 11.46 4.00
N VAL A 184 15.65 11.66 5.06
CA VAL A 184 15.34 12.96 5.63
C VAL A 184 15.63 12.92 7.13
N SER A 185 16.50 13.82 7.58
CA SER A 185 16.73 14.08 9.00
C SER A 185 15.70 15.07 9.49
N LEU A 186 15.19 14.79 10.68
CA LEU A 186 14.08 15.50 11.28
C LEU A 186 14.40 15.84 12.73
N THR A 187 13.95 17.00 13.17
CA THR A 187 13.92 17.36 14.58
C THR A 187 12.49 17.61 15.04
N GLY A 188 12.14 17.00 16.17
CA GLY A 188 10.85 17.16 16.84
C GLY A 188 10.50 18.59 17.21
N GLN A 189 9.29 19.03 16.89
CA GLN A 189 8.76 20.31 17.38
C GLN A 189 8.04 20.13 18.72
N ASN A 190 8.19 21.08 19.64
CA ASN A 190 7.54 21.07 20.96
C ASN A 190 7.80 19.82 21.81
N GLY A 191 8.88 19.09 21.49
CA GLY A 191 9.29 17.84 22.13
C GLY A 191 8.99 16.61 21.28
N ASP A 192 8.14 16.70 20.24
CA ASP A 192 7.69 15.56 19.43
C ASP A 192 8.84 14.58 19.05
N ALA A 193 8.83 13.30 19.46
CA ALA A 193 9.81 12.29 19.04
C ALA A 193 9.17 11.06 18.35
N ILE A 194 9.70 10.56 17.24
CA ILE A 194 9.24 9.25 16.70
C ILE A 194 9.59 8.15 17.72
N CYS A 195 8.64 7.31 18.11
CA CYS A 195 8.82 6.30 19.16
C CYS A 195 8.79 4.87 18.63
N ALA A 196 9.11 3.90 19.48
CA ALA A 196 9.05 2.48 19.12
C ALA A 196 7.63 2.12 18.66
N GLY A 197 7.51 1.46 17.51
CA GLY A 197 6.21 1.16 16.87
C GLY A 197 5.73 2.21 15.86
N ASP A 198 6.33 3.41 15.82
CA ASP A 198 6.11 4.37 14.73
C ASP A 198 6.99 4.10 13.51
N ALA A 199 7.99 3.22 13.65
CA ALA A 199 8.79 2.73 12.53
C ALA A 199 7.86 2.21 11.44
N GLY A 200 8.11 2.64 10.20
CA GLY A 200 7.28 2.38 9.04
C GLY A 200 6.10 3.34 8.85
N GLY A 201 5.78 4.17 9.83
CA GLY A 201 4.69 5.14 9.75
C GLY A 201 4.93 6.24 8.71
N PRO A 202 3.86 6.84 8.16
CA PRO A 202 3.96 7.91 7.19
C PRO A 202 4.49 9.21 7.80
N LEU A 203 5.47 9.80 7.12
CA LEU A 203 5.86 11.20 7.23
C LEU A 203 5.21 11.96 6.07
N ILE A 204 4.29 12.88 6.38
CA ILE A 204 3.46 13.54 5.39
C ILE A 204 3.70 15.05 5.32
N ARG A 205 3.54 15.56 4.10
CA ARG A 205 3.33 16.97 3.81
C ARG A 205 1.84 17.21 3.65
N GLU A 206 1.31 18.23 4.32
CA GLU A 206 -0.06 18.67 4.13
C GLU A 206 -0.09 20.00 3.39
N THR A 207 -0.79 20.06 2.27
CA THR A 207 -1.01 21.29 1.51
C THR A 207 -2.48 21.40 1.14
N ASN A 208 -3.15 22.47 1.56
CA ASN A 208 -4.58 22.71 1.30
C ASN A 208 -5.49 21.52 1.69
N GLY A 209 -5.20 20.88 2.82
CA GLY A 209 -5.96 19.73 3.33
C GLY A 209 -5.71 18.41 2.59
N LYS A 210 -4.74 18.35 1.68
CA LYS A 210 -4.29 17.11 1.03
C LYS A 210 -2.97 16.66 1.63
N ALA A 211 -2.89 15.38 1.97
CA ALA A 211 -1.66 14.75 2.45
C ALA A 211 -0.93 14.06 1.30
N GLU A 212 0.39 14.25 1.26
CA GLU A 212 1.32 13.50 0.40
C GLU A 212 2.37 12.83 1.27
N LEU A 213 2.72 11.59 0.93
CA LEU A 213 3.74 10.81 1.63
C LEU A 213 5.13 11.30 1.19
N VAL A 214 5.84 11.95 2.09
CA VAL A 214 7.22 12.43 1.87
C VAL A 214 8.24 11.34 2.23
N GLY A 215 7.95 10.58 3.28
CA GLY A 215 8.82 9.50 3.70
C GLY A 215 8.17 8.49 4.64
N VAL A 216 8.96 7.49 4.98
CA VAL A 216 8.59 6.40 5.90
C VAL A 216 9.55 6.45 7.09
N ASN A 217 9.00 6.56 8.29
CA ASN A 217 9.77 6.63 9.53
C ASN A 217 10.68 5.40 9.67
N SER A 218 11.96 5.59 9.98
CA SER A 218 12.91 4.47 10.10
C SER A 218 13.52 4.40 11.50
N ARG A 219 14.24 5.44 11.93
CA ARG A 219 15.00 5.44 13.20
C ARG A 219 14.80 6.74 13.95
N SER A 220 15.02 6.70 15.26
CA SER A 220 14.97 7.90 16.11
C SER A 220 15.82 7.73 17.36
N TRP A 221 16.10 8.86 18.02
CA TRP A 221 16.74 8.89 19.33
C TRP A 221 15.78 8.58 20.49
N GLN A 222 14.47 8.54 20.23
CA GLN A 222 13.42 8.17 21.20
C GLN A 222 13.33 9.07 22.46
N GLY A 223 13.88 10.28 22.43
CA GLY A 223 13.85 11.19 23.58
C GLY A 223 12.42 11.49 24.03
N GLY A 224 12.12 11.20 25.29
CA GLY A 224 10.80 11.38 25.90
C GLY A 224 9.73 10.35 25.53
N CYS A 225 10.07 9.27 24.83
CA CYS A 225 9.18 8.13 24.62
C CYS A 225 9.01 7.31 25.91
N PHE A 226 7.84 6.71 26.12
CA PHE A 226 7.54 5.91 27.31
C PHE A 226 8.50 4.72 27.45
N GLY A 227 9.08 4.58 28.65
CA GLY A 227 10.00 3.50 28.98
C GLY A 227 11.44 3.70 28.48
N GLN A 228 11.76 4.86 27.90
CA GLN A 228 13.14 5.23 27.59
C GLN A 228 13.83 5.91 28.78
N ASP A 229 15.16 5.97 28.74
CA ASP A 229 15.96 6.70 29.71
C ASP A 229 15.53 8.17 29.74
N PRO A 230 15.06 8.71 30.89
CA PRO A 230 14.68 10.12 31.01
C PRO A 230 15.81 11.11 30.70
N ALA A 231 17.08 10.67 30.72
CA ALA A 231 18.23 11.49 30.33
C ALA A 231 18.36 11.66 28.81
N GLU A 232 17.75 10.77 28.01
CA GLU A 232 17.69 10.93 26.56
C GLU A 232 16.63 11.97 26.19
N THR A 233 17.10 13.10 25.68
CA THR A 233 16.27 14.26 25.35
C THR A 233 16.27 14.59 23.86
N ARG A 234 17.04 13.86 23.04
CA ARG A 234 17.10 14.10 21.60
C ARG A 234 15.84 13.55 20.94
N THR A 235 15.14 14.44 20.24
CA THR A 235 13.91 14.13 19.50
C THR A 235 14.17 13.84 18.03
N GLY A 236 15.44 13.87 17.62
CA GLY A 236 15.85 13.68 16.24
C GLY A 236 15.46 12.31 15.67
N ALA A 237 15.13 12.27 14.39
CA ALA A 237 14.73 11.06 13.69
C ALA A 237 15.17 11.06 12.22
N LEU A 238 15.19 9.86 11.65
CA LEU A 238 15.48 9.61 10.24
C LEU A 238 14.28 8.91 9.61
N SER A 239 13.87 9.41 8.44
CA SER A 239 12.88 8.77 7.59
C SER A 239 13.44 8.50 6.20
N VAL A 240 12.96 7.46 5.54
CA VAL A 240 13.32 7.12 4.16
C VAL A 240 12.45 7.92 3.19
N ARG A 241 13.08 8.63 2.26
CA ARG A 241 12.39 9.41 1.22
C ARG A 241 11.71 8.51 0.18
N VAL A 242 10.57 8.96 -0.33
CA VAL A 242 9.81 8.24 -1.38
C VAL A 242 9.63 9.04 -2.68
N ASP A 243 10.17 10.26 -2.76
CA ASP A 243 9.94 11.17 -3.88
C ASP A 243 10.77 10.84 -5.14
N ASP A 244 11.88 10.12 -5.01
CA ASP A 244 12.76 9.85 -6.14
C ASP A 244 12.21 8.80 -7.11
N SER A 245 12.66 8.90 -8.36
CA SER A 245 12.19 8.05 -9.46
C SER A 245 12.46 6.57 -9.26
N ALA A 246 13.51 6.19 -8.52
CA ALA A 246 13.83 4.77 -8.29
C ALA A 246 12.79 4.14 -7.35
N VAL A 247 12.44 4.84 -6.26
CA VAL A 247 11.37 4.40 -5.35
C VAL A 247 10.01 4.39 -6.05
N GLN A 248 9.70 5.41 -6.85
CA GLN A 248 8.44 5.46 -7.60
C GLN A 248 8.31 4.33 -8.62
N ALA A 249 9.38 4.02 -9.35
CA ALA A 249 9.43 2.92 -10.31
C ALA A 249 9.29 1.57 -9.62
N TRP A 250 10.01 1.35 -8.51
CA TRP A 250 9.90 0.16 -7.69
C TRP A 250 8.48 -0.03 -7.13
N ALA A 251 7.86 1.03 -6.63
CA ALA A 251 6.50 0.95 -6.09
C ALA A 251 5.47 0.66 -7.19
N LYS A 252 5.67 1.20 -8.40
CA LYS A 252 4.90 0.82 -9.58
C LYS A 252 5.09 -0.67 -9.90
N GLU A 253 6.32 -1.14 -10.04
CA GLU A 253 6.62 -2.55 -10.33
C GLU A 253 6.01 -3.49 -9.28
N ALA A 254 6.15 -3.16 -7.99
CA ALA A 254 5.55 -3.92 -6.90
C ALA A 254 4.03 -4.07 -7.05
N ARG A 255 3.32 -2.96 -7.37
CA ARG A 255 1.87 -2.99 -7.60
C ARG A 255 1.47 -3.80 -8.83
N GLU A 256 2.33 -3.82 -9.85
CA GLU A 256 2.04 -4.43 -11.15
C GLU A 256 2.46 -5.90 -11.25
N ARG A 257 3.43 -6.35 -10.46
CA ARG A 257 4.01 -7.69 -10.59
C ARG A 257 3.09 -8.83 -10.16
N LEU A 258 2.05 -8.55 -9.39
CA LEU A 258 1.05 -9.54 -8.94
C LEU A 258 -0.35 -9.26 -9.51
N ARG A 259 -0.40 -8.60 -10.67
CA ARG A 259 -1.65 -8.48 -11.42
C ARG A 259 -2.14 -9.89 -11.75
N GLU A 260 -3.30 -10.24 -11.24
CA GLU A 260 -4.10 -11.31 -11.82
C GLU A 260 -4.62 -10.79 -13.15
N VAL A 261 -4.35 -11.51 -14.24
CA VAL A 261 -4.94 -11.18 -15.53
C VAL A 261 -6.21 -12.01 -15.66
N ILE A 262 -7.34 -11.32 -15.72
CA ILE A 262 -8.64 -11.95 -15.89
C ILE A 262 -9.02 -11.85 -17.36
N TYR A 263 -9.25 -12.99 -17.98
CA TYR A 263 -9.82 -13.11 -19.31
C TYR A 263 -11.29 -13.55 -19.19
N SER A 264 -12.07 -13.19 -20.20
CA SER A 264 -13.46 -13.61 -20.35
C SER A 264 -13.57 -14.41 -21.64
N ALA A 265 -13.93 -15.69 -21.53
CA ALA A 265 -14.06 -16.59 -22.68
C ALA A 265 -14.95 -17.78 -22.30
N ASP A 266 -15.77 -18.25 -23.23
CA ASP A 266 -16.58 -19.46 -23.05
C ASP A 266 -15.69 -20.70 -23.16
N VAL A 267 -15.20 -21.23 -22.02
CA VAL A 267 -14.28 -22.37 -22.02
C VAL A 267 -14.98 -23.70 -21.76
N ASN A 268 -16.25 -23.67 -21.34
CA ASN A 268 -17.07 -24.87 -21.16
C ASN A 268 -18.02 -25.15 -22.34
N GLY A 269 -18.22 -24.18 -23.24
CA GLY A 269 -19.06 -24.27 -24.43
C GLY A 269 -20.56 -24.11 -24.14
N ASP A 270 -20.92 -23.42 -23.06
CA ASP A 270 -22.33 -23.23 -22.67
C ASP A 270 -22.96 -21.94 -23.24
N GLY A 271 -22.21 -21.19 -24.04
CA GLY A 271 -22.60 -19.94 -24.66
C GLY A 271 -22.42 -18.71 -23.77
N TRP A 272 -21.95 -18.87 -22.53
CA TRP A 272 -21.61 -17.78 -21.62
C TRP A 272 -20.09 -17.70 -21.43
N ASN A 273 -19.56 -16.49 -21.39
CA ASN A 273 -18.15 -16.35 -21.03
C ASN A 273 -17.92 -16.68 -19.56
N ASP A 274 -16.91 -17.52 -19.33
CA ASP A 274 -16.35 -17.83 -18.03
C ASP A 274 -15.26 -16.83 -17.63
N LEU A 275 -14.82 -16.89 -16.38
CA LEU A 275 -13.61 -16.17 -15.94
C LEU A 275 -12.41 -17.11 -15.99
N VAL A 276 -11.41 -16.73 -16.78
CA VAL A 276 -10.11 -17.39 -16.81
C VAL A 276 -9.11 -16.47 -16.10
N ILE A 277 -8.68 -16.88 -14.91
CA ILE A 277 -7.84 -16.07 -14.02
C ILE A 277 -6.41 -16.60 -14.10
N LEU A 278 -5.51 -15.81 -14.71
CA LEU A 278 -4.07 -16.03 -14.64
C LEU A 278 -3.53 -15.38 -13.36
N GLY A 279 -3.23 -16.21 -12.38
CA GLY A 279 -2.59 -15.83 -11.12
C GLY A 279 -1.15 -15.39 -11.31
N ALA A 280 -0.67 -14.57 -10.39
CA ALA A 280 0.71 -14.06 -10.40
C ALA A 280 1.77 -15.18 -10.27
N ASP A 281 1.41 -16.32 -9.69
CA ASP A 281 2.22 -17.54 -9.64
C ASP A 281 2.26 -18.31 -10.97
N GLY A 282 1.60 -17.77 -12.01
CA GLY A 282 1.50 -18.38 -13.32
C GLY A 282 0.49 -19.51 -13.40
N THR A 283 -0.41 -19.66 -12.42
CA THR A 283 -1.51 -20.63 -12.49
C THR A 283 -2.70 -20.06 -13.25
N ILE A 284 -3.36 -20.88 -14.06
CA ILE A 284 -4.63 -20.53 -14.69
C ILE A 284 -5.73 -21.25 -13.94
N THR A 285 -6.64 -20.47 -13.35
CA THR A 285 -7.82 -20.95 -12.65
C THR A 285 -9.07 -20.51 -13.42
N VAL A 286 -9.95 -21.46 -13.75
CA VAL A 286 -11.22 -21.21 -14.43
C VAL A 286 -12.34 -21.17 -13.41
N ARG A 287 -13.20 -20.16 -13.50
CA ARG A 287 -14.47 -20.09 -12.79
C ARG A 287 -15.59 -20.04 -13.81
N THR A 288 -16.35 -21.11 -13.91
CA THR A 288 -17.44 -21.18 -14.89
C THR A 288 -18.63 -20.33 -14.49
N ALA A 289 -19.25 -19.67 -15.46
CA ALA A 289 -20.44 -18.88 -15.25
C ALA A 289 -21.62 -19.77 -14.81
N ARG A 290 -22.42 -19.30 -13.86
CA ARG A 290 -23.67 -19.95 -13.49
C ARG A 290 -24.78 -19.41 -14.38
N SER A 291 -25.00 -20.08 -15.51
CA SER A 291 -26.04 -19.73 -16.49
C SER A 291 -27.38 -19.35 -15.82
N GLY A 292 -27.93 -18.20 -16.23
CA GLY A 292 -29.24 -17.72 -15.79
C GLY A 292 -29.35 -17.20 -14.34
N ARG A 293 -28.27 -17.16 -13.54
CA ARG A 293 -28.30 -16.62 -12.17
C ARG A 293 -27.71 -15.22 -12.09
N ILE A 294 -28.53 -14.24 -12.44
CA ILE A 294 -28.29 -12.82 -12.12
C ILE A 294 -28.99 -12.52 -10.80
N VAL A 295 -28.24 -12.13 -9.77
CA VAL A 295 -28.85 -11.53 -8.58
C VAL A 295 -28.99 -10.04 -8.85
N ALA A 296 -30.23 -9.58 -9.00
CA ALA A 296 -30.53 -8.16 -9.17
C ALA A 296 -30.56 -7.47 -7.79
N GLY A 297 -29.53 -6.68 -7.48
CA GLY A 297 -29.60 -5.66 -6.44
C GLY A 297 -30.03 -4.31 -7.04
N PRO A 298 -30.34 -3.29 -6.22
CA PRO A 298 -30.60 -1.94 -6.72
C PRO A 298 -29.39 -1.44 -7.54
N GLY A 299 -29.57 -1.38 -8.86
CA GLY A 299 -28.62 -0.77 -9.81
C GLY A 299 -27.49 -1.64 -10.37
N MET A 300 -27.33 -2.91 -9.96
CA MET A 300 -26.21 -3.76 -10.44
C MET A 300 -26.62 -5.24 -10.60
N PRO A 301 -26.56 -5.82 -11.82
CA PRO A 301 -26.66 -7.27 -11.99
C PRO A 301 -25.38 -7.95 -11.48
N LEU A 302 -25.51 -8.89 -10.53
CA LEU A 302 -24.40 -9.74 -10.08
C LEU A 302 -24.39 -11.05 -10.87
N TYR A 303 -23.35 -11.27 -11.67
CA TYR A 303 -23.05 -12.57 -12.29
C TYR A 303 -22.41 -13.49 -11.27
N LEU A 304 -22.97 -14.69 -11.11
CA LEU A 304 -22.42 -15.70 -10.21
C LEU A 304 -21.53 -16.67 -10.97
N PHE A 305 -20.40 -17.01 -10.36
CA PHE A 305 -19.45 -17.99 -10.89
C PHE A 305 -19.28 -19.15 -9.90
N ASN A 306 -18.89 -20.31 -10.40
CA ASN A 306 -18.49 -21.45 -9.58
C ASN A 306 -17.16 -21.20 -8.87
N GLU A 307 -16.81 -22.11 -7.95
CA GLU A 307 -15.47 -22.11 -7.35
C GLU A 307 -14.41 -22.29 -8.45
N GLY A 308 -13.22 -21.74 -8.20
CA GLY A 308 -12.13 -21.78 -9.16
C GLY A 308 -11.49 -23.17 -9.23
N VAL A 309 -11.37 -23.70 -10.44
CA VAL A 309 -10.64 -24.94 -10.72
C VAL A 309 -9.37 -24.61 -11.47
N ARG A 310 -8.21 -25.09 -10.99
CA ARG A 310 -6.94 -24.91 -11.67
C ARG A 310 -6.87 -25.80 -12.91
N TRP A 311 -6.69 -25.21 -14.08
CA TRP A 311 -6.58 -25.91 -15.37
C TRP A 311 -5.13 -26.01 -15.87
N SER A 312 -4.28 -25.05 -15.52
CA SER A 312 -2.90 -25.01 -16.03
C SER A 312 -1.95 -24.23 -15.13
N SER A 313 -0.65 -24.30 -15.41
CA SER A 313 0.39 -23.54 -14.71
C SER A 313 1.65 -23.36 -15.54
N GLY A 314 2.56 -22.50 -15.07
CA GLY A 314 3.82 -22.17 -15.75
C GLY A 314 3.76 -20.90 -16.58
N TRP A 315 2.76 -20.04 -16.32
CA TRP A 315 2.44 -18.87 -17.15
C TRP A 315 2.86 -17.54 -16.52
N SER A 316 3.80 -17.55 -15.58
CA SER A 316 4.23 -16.33 -14.84
C SER A 316 4.82 -15.25 -15.75
N ASN A 317 5.34 -15.62 -16.93
CA ASN A 317 5.84 -14.70 -17.95
C ASN A 317 4.75 -14.10 -18.86
N PHE A 318 3.46 -14.32 -18.58
CA PHE A 318 2.35 -13.96 -19.47
C PHE A 318 1.33 -12.99 -18.83
N LEU A 319 1.74 -12.26 -17.80
CA LEU A 319 0.88 -11.36 -16.99
C LEU A 319 0.58 -10.00 -17.66
N GLY A 320 0.67 -9.91 -19.00
CA GLY A 320 0.31 -8.70 -19.75
C GLY A 320 1.33 -7.56 -19.72
N GLN A 321 2.52 -7.77 -19.12
CA GLN A 321 3.63 -6.82 -19.14
C GLN A 321 4.15 -6.60 -20.57
N GLU A 322 4.64 -5.40 -20.87
CA GLU A 322 5.19 -5.07 -22.19
C GLU A 322 6.40 -5.95 -22.53
N GLY A 323 6.43 -6.49 -23.76
CA GLY A 323 7.54 -7.32 -24.25
C GLY A 323 7.63 -8.71 -23.61
N LYS A 324 6.74 -9.05 -22.68
CA LYS A 324 6.56 -10.41 -22.16
C LYS A 324 5.55 -11.18 -23.01
N GLY A 325 5.42 -12.49 -22.75
CA GLY A 325 4.48 -13.34 -23.47
C GLY A 325 3.03 -12.90 -23.24
N ARG A 326 2.13 -13.33 -24.11
CA ARG A 326 0.68 -13.07 -23.99
C ARG A 326 -0.15 -14.32 -24.18
N LEU A 327 -1.24 -14.42 -23.43
CA LEU A 327 -2.25 -15.44 -23.63
C LEU A 327 -3.49 -14.82 -24.25
N TYR A 328 -4.17 -15.61 -25.07
CA TYR A 328 -5.49 -15.29 -25.60
C TYR A 328 -6.37 -16.55 -25.49
N PHE A 329 -7.67 -16.34 -25.43
CA PHE A 329 -8.65 -17.40 -25.33
C PHE A 329 -9.71 -17.19 -26.40
N ALA A 330 -9.78 -18.11 -27.37
CA ALA A 330 -10.73 -18.06 -28.48
C ALA A 330 -10.87 -19.46 -29.08
N ASP A 331 -12.05 -19.79 -29.59
CA ASP A 331 -12.32 -21.08 -30.23
C ASP A 331 -11.62 -21.10 -31.60
N VAL A 332 -10.46 -21.76 -31.72
CA VAL A 332 -9.70 -21.80 -32.99
C VAL A 332 -9.92 -23.10 -33.76
N ASN A 333 -10.49 -24.12 -33.12
CA ASN A 333 -10.75 -25.41 -33.74
C ASN A 333 -12.23 -25.58 -34.19
N GLY A 334 -13.13 -24.70 -33.74
CA GLY A 334 -14.55 -24.66 -34.07
C GLY A 334 -15.42 -25.63 -33.25
N ASP A 335 -14.97 -26.06 -32.07
CA ASP A 335 -15.68 -27.02 -31.21
C ASP A 335 -16.67 -26.37 -30.24
N GLY A 336 -16.79 -25.03 -30.28
CA GLY A 336 -17.64 -24.24 -29.43
C GLY A 336 -17.01 -23.87 -28.09
N LYS A 337 -15.74 -24.24 -27.83
CA LYS A 337 -15.02 -23.89 -26.62
C LYS A 337 -13.80 -23.06 -26.96
N ALA A 338 -13.56 -22.01 -26.19
CA ALA A 338 -12.33 -21.26 -26.31
C ALA A 338 -11.12 -22.16 -26.04
N ASP A 339 -10.11 -22.07 -26.91
CA ASP A 339 -8.80 -22.69 -26.78
C ASP A 339 -7.78 -21.72 -26.16
N LEU A 340 -6.63 -22.23 -25.70
CA LEU A 340 -5.54 -21.39 -25.22
C LEU A 340 -4.55 -21.09 -26.35
N ILE A 341 -4.40 -19.81 -26.68
CA ILE A 341 -3.43 -19.31 -27.65
C ILE A 341 -2.27 -18.66 -26.91
N VAL A 342 -1.06 -19.14 -27.16
CA VAL A 342 0.17 -18.71 -26.48
C VAL A 342 1.03 -17.92 -27.46
N HIS A 343 1.21 -16.63 -27.17
CA HIS A 343 2.14 -15.75 -27.89
C HIS A 343 3.43 -15.60 -27.10
N SER A 344 4.43 -16.37 -27.49
CA SER A 344 5.73 -16.44 -26.82
C SER A 344 6.62 -15.24 -27.18
N THR A 345 7.62 -14.98 -26.33
CA THR A 345 8.55 -13.84 -26.50
C THR A 345 9.44 -13.95 -27.75
N ASP A 346 9.62 -15.17 -28.28
CA ASP A 346 10.29 -15.43 -29.57
C ASP A 346 9.38 -15.15 -30.78
N GLY A 347 8.14 -14.70 -30.55
CA GLY A 347 7.19 -14.35 -31.60
C GLY A 347 6.42 -15.53 -32.18
N LYS A 348 6.46 -16.70 -31.53
CA LYS A 348 5.61 -17.84 -31.90
C LYS A 348 4.20 -17.69 -31.38
N ILE A 349 3.24 -18.19 -32.16
CA ILE A 349 1.86 -18.43 -31.75
C ILE A 349 1.66 -19.94 -31.70
N ALA A 350 1.47 -20.46 -30.49
CA ALA A 350 1.14 -21.86 -30.27
C ALA A 350 -0.30 -22.00 -29.80
N VAL A 351 -1.02 -22.99 -30.31
CA VAL A 351 -2.39 -23.30 -29.91
C VAL A 351 -2.37 -24.53 -29.01
N ARG A 352 -3.05 -24.44 -27.87
CA ARG A 352 -3.32 -25.56 -26.95
C ARG A 352 -4.82 -25.77 -26.86
N THR A 353 -5.30 -26.89 -27.38
CA THR A 353 -6.75 -27.11 -27.51
C THR A 353 -7.40 -27.43 -26.16
N ASN A 354 -8.66 -27.03 -26.04
CA ASN A 354 -9.51 -27.34 -24.89
C ASN A 354 -9.81 -28.83 -24.82
N MET A 355 -9.56 -29.45 -23.67
CA MET A 355 -9.92 -30.86 -23.41
C MET A 355 -11.11 -31.00 -22.43
N GLY A 356 -11.72 -29.88 -22.02
CA GLY A 356 -12.88 -29.79 -21.12
C GLY A 356 -12.56 -29.45 -19.67
N ASP A 357 -11.35 -29.75 -19.21
CA ASP A 357 -10.84 -29.46 -17.87
C ASP A 357 -9.36 -29.06 -17.82
N HIS A 358 -8.69 -29.07 -18.98
CA HIS A 358 -7.31 -28.66 -19.16
C HIS A 358 -7.03 -28.29 -20.63
N TRP A 359 -5.86 -27.71 -20.88
CA TRP A 359 -5.32 -27.49 -22.23
C TRP A 359 -4.30 -28.57 -22.56
N ASN A 360 -4.28 -29.05 -23.81
CA ASN A 360 -3.25 -30.01 -24.23
C ASN A 360 -1.83 -29.37 -24.31
N SER A 361 -0.84 -30.15 -24.77
CA SER A 361 0.55 -29.69 -24.90
C SER A 361 0.75 -28.59 -25.95
N GLY A 362 -0.16 -28.52 -26.93
CA GLY A 362 -0.18 -27.56 -28.01
C GLY A 362 0.86 -27.77 -29.11
N THR A 363 0.71 -27.00 -30.18
CA THR A 363 1.61 -26.97 -31.34
C THR A 363 1.83 -25.54 -31.81
N ASP A 364 3.02 -25.25 -32.35
CA ASP A 364 3.32 -23.96 -32.96
C ASP A 364 2.59 -23.85 -34.31
N TRP A 365 1.72 -22.85 -34.47
CA TRP A 365 0.94 -22.63 -35.69
C TRP A 365 1.50 -21.49 -36.54
N SER A 366 2.11 -20.49 -35.90
CA SER A 366 2.66 -19.33 -36.59
C SER A 366 3.88 -18.77 -35.88
N SER A 367 4.68 -17.98 -36.59
CA SER A 367 5.90 -17.35 -36.08
C SER A 367 6.12 -15.96 -36.70
N GLY A 368 7.10 -15.22 -36.18
CA GLY A 368 7.45 -13.88 -36.67
C GLY A 368 6.70 -12.73 -35.99
N TRP A 369 6.01 -12.99 -34.88
CA TRP A 369 5.15 -12.02 -34.20
C TRP A 369 5.81 -11.30 -33.02
N GLY A 370 7.14 -11.27 -32.94
CA GLY A 370 7.86 -10.67 -31.80
C GLY A 370 7.58 -9.17 -31.63
N ASN A 371 7.31 -8.45 -32.72
CA ASN A 371 6.94 -7.03 -32.71
C ASN A 371 5.45 -6.78 -32.36
N PHE A 372 4.74 -7.77 -31.82
CA PHE A 372 3.32 -7.64 -31.46
C PHE A 372 3.04 -7.95 -29.99
N LEU A 373 4.11 -7.99 -29.17
CA LEU A 373 4.07 -8.11 -27.71
C LEU A 373 3.76 -6.78 -27.01
N GLY A 374 3.25 -5.79 -27.79
CA GLY A 374 2.65 -4.51 -27.38
C GLY A 374 3.49 -3.72 -26.40
N GLN A 375 4.78 -3.74 -26.66
CA GLN A 375 5.70 -2.66 -26.33
C GLN A 375 5.22 -1.38 -27.01
N GLU A 376 5.60 -0.23 -26.47
CA GLU A 376 5.32 1.07 -27.09
C GLU A 376 5.83 1.14 -28.55
N GLY A 377 5.04 1.73 -29.44
CA GLY A 377 5.38 1.88 -30.86
C GLY A 377 5.43 0.56 -31.66
N LYS A 378 4.91 -0.54 -31.11
CA LYS A 378 4.81 -1.85 -31.75
C LYS A 378 3.35 -2.26 -32.03
N GLY A 379 3.15 -3.32 -32.81
CA GLY A 379 1.82 -3.79 -33.18
C GLY A 379 1.11 -4.57 -32.07
N ARG A 380 -0.12 -5.02 -32.35
CA ARG A 380 -0.87 -5.92 -31.46
C ARG A 380 -1.67 -6.98 -32.22
N LEU A 381 -1.83 -8.15 -31.61
CA LEU A 381 -2.64 -9.25 -32.13
C LEU A 381 -3.95 -9.38 -31.35
N TYR A 382 -4.98 -9.86 -32.03
CA TYR A 382 -6.27 -10.23 -31.47
C TYR A 382 -6.79 -11.49 -32.18
N PHE A 383 -7.71 -12.19 -31.55
CA PHE A 383 -8.31 -13.41 -32.07
C PHE A 383 -9.81 -13.34 -31.94
N ALA A 384 -10.53 -13.53 -33.04
CA ALA A 384 -11.99 -13.57 -33.09
C ALA A 384 -12.42 -14.20 -34.43
N ASP A 385 -13.59 -14.83 -34.48
CA ASP A 385 -14.19 -15.28 -35.73
C ASP A 385 -14.69 -14.05 -36.51
N VAL A 386 -13.96 -13.65 -37.55
CA VAL A 386 -14.28 -12.45 -38.34
C VAL A 386 -15.03 -12.83 -39.62
N ASN A 387 -14.82 -14.04 -40.12
CA ASN A 387 -15.43 -14.52 -41.37
C ASN A 387 -16.75 -15.29 -41.15
N GLY A 388 -17.10 -15.61 -39.90
CA GLY A 388 -18.31 -16.30 -39.50
C GLY A 388 -18.28 -17.81 -39.71
N ASP A 389 -17.11 -18.44 -39.80
CA ASP A 389 -16.97 -19.88 -40.04
C ASP A 389 -16.95 -20.72 -38.74
N GLY A 390 -17.07 -20.06 -37.58
CA GLY A 390 -17.04 -20.68 -36.27
C GLY A 390 -15.63 -20.85 -35.70
N LYS A 391 -14.58 -20.43 -36.40
CA LYS A 391 -13.19 -20.47 -35.91
C LYS A 391 -12.63 -19.07 -35.78
N ALA A 392 -11.87 -18.86 -34.72
CA ALA A 392 -11.20 -17.59 -34.51
C ALA A 392 -10.05 -17.39 -35.52
N ASP A 393 -10.07 -16.23 -36.15
CA ASP A 393 -9.06 -15.71 -37.07
C ASP A 393 -8.01 -14.88 -36.31
N LEU A 394 -6.85 -14.69 -36.93
CA LEU A 394 -5.82 -13.79 -36.40
C LEU A 394 -5.99 -12.37 -36.97
N ILE A 395 -6.27 -11.41 -36.09
CA ILE A 395 -6.36 -9.99 -36.40
C ILE A 395 -5.02 -9.32 -36.06
N VAL A 396 -4.45 -8.63 -37.04
CA VAL A 396 -3.15 -7.96 -36.96
C VAL A 396 -3.35 -6.46 -36.99
N HIS A 397 -3.11 -5.78 -35.88
CA HIS A 397 -3.06 -4.33 -35.81
C HIS A 397 -1.61 -3.85 -35.90
N SER A 398 -1.29 -3.21 -37.01
CA SER A 398 0.06 -2.74 -37.34
C SER A 398 0.32 -1.35 -36.77
N THR A 399 1.59 -0.97 -36.69
CA THR A 399 2.04 0.32 -36.11
C THR A 399 1.61 1.54 -36.92
N ASP A 400 1.26 1.35 -38.20
CA ASP A 400 0.70 2.39 -39.07
C ASP A 400 -0.83 2.52 -38.94
N GLY A 401 -1.43 1.85 -37.96
CA GLY A 401 -2.87 1.86 -37.70
C GLY A 401 -3.68 0.92 -38.61
N LYS A 402 -3.05 0.19 -39.54
CA LYS A 402 -3.77 -0.77 -40.39
C LYS A 402 -4.17 -2.01 -39.61
N ILE A 403 -5.35 -2.51 -39.92
CA ILE A 403 -5.86 -3.79 -39.43
C ILE A 403 -5.95 -4.76 -40.62
N ALA A 404 -5.34 -5.95 -40.47
CA ALA A 404 -5.43 -7.04 -41.43
C ALA A 404 -5.93 -8.30 -40.73
N VAL A 405 -6.67 -9.15 -41.45
CA VAL A 405 -7.16 -10.44 -40.94
C VAL A 405 -6.44 -11.56 -41.67
N ARG A 406 -5.97 -12.55 -40.92
CA ARG A 406 -5.47 -13.82 -41.44
C ARG A 406 -6.47 -14.89 -41.07
N THR A 407 -7.18 -15.38 -42.06
CA THR A 407 -8.24 -16.36 -41.86
C THR A 407 -7.66 -17.71 -41.43
N ASN A 408 -8.28 -18.33 -40.44
CA ASN A 408 -7.93 -19.65 -39.96
C ASN A 408 -8.54 -20.72 -40.88
N MET A 409 -7.69 -21.52 -41.53
CA MET A 409 -8.13 -22.50 -42.52
C MET A 409 -8.26 -23.93 -41.96
N GLY A 410 -8.01 -24.13 -40.65
CA GLY A 410 -7.92 -25.46 -40.02
C GLY A 410 -6.49 -25.93 -39.88
#